data_AF-A0A926VZQ9-F1
#
_entry.id   AF-A0A926VZQ9-F1
#
_cell.length_a   1.000
_cell.length_b   1.000
_cell.length_c   1.000
_cell.angle_alpha   90.00
_cell.angle_beta   90.00
_cell.angle_gamma   90.00
#
_symmetry.space_group_name_H-M   'P 1'
#
loop_
_entity.id
_entity.type
_entity.pdbx_description
1 polymer ?
#
loop_
_entity_poly.entity_id
_entity_poly.type
_entity_poly.pdbx_seq_one_letter_code
_entity_poly.pdbx_strand_id
1 'polypeptide(L)'
;MLSKELNVTDSFQEKKPGGGSDPNSFDCKETWYPVHYLEDLDKSKPTPFTLLGRDIVIWWDRVAESWRSFEDQCPHRLAPLSEGRISDEGLLECPYHGWAFSGDGDCLHIPQQVKGGTAETSKRACVASLPTIENLGLLFVYAGERENAAKTEVPIIEPLEESPEGWVVINTFRDVPYDALTLLENILDPSHVSFTHHKTVGNRANAAALRLEPPRNRRDKN
;
A
#
# COMPACT_ATOMS: atom_id res chain seq x y z
N MET A 1 42.60 16.55 21.64
CA MET A 1 42.59 16.15 20.22
C MET A 1 41.22 15.59 19.89
N LEU A 2 40.39 16.44 19.30
CA LEU A 2 39.28 16.18 18.38
C LEU A 2 38.25 15.11 18.78
N SER A 3 37.26 15.56 19.56
CA SER A 3 35.87 15.11 19.47
C SER A 3 35.38 15.29 18.03
N LYS A 4 35.09 14.18 17.34
CA LYS A 4 34.40 14.25 16.04
C LYS A 4 32.94 14.57 16.31
N GLU A 5 32.56 15.78 15.93
CA GLU A 5 31.17 16.19 15.79
C GLU A 5 30.47 15.23 14.82
N LEU A 6 29.43 14.57 15.32
CA LEU A 6 28.43 13.89 14.49
C LEU A 6 27.64 14.99 13.79
N ASN A 7 28.01 15.26 12.54
CA ASN A 7 27.27 16.15 11.66
C ASN A 7 26.03 15.40 11.17
N VAL A 8 25.03 15.28 12.02
CA VAL A 8 23.68 14.82 11.63
C VAL A 8 23.00 16.03 11.01
N THR A 9 23.20 16.22 9.71
CA THR A 9 22.22 16.96 8.92
C THR A 9 20.97 16.09 8.83
N ASP A 10 20.18 16.12 9.89
CA ASP A 10 18.79 15.68 9.85
C ASP A 10 18.09 16.71 8.97
N SER A 11 18.04 16.44 7.67
CA SER A 11 17.16 17.18 6.80
C SER A 11 15.76 16.89 7.32
N PHE A 12 15.16 17.83 8.04
CA PHE A 12 13.74 17.84 8.34
C PHE A 12 13.00 17.84 7.01
N GLN A 13 12.79 16.65 6.44
CA GLN A 13 11.95 16.50 5.28
C GLN A 13 10.54 16.80 5.76
N GLU A 14 9.94 17.84 5.18
CA GLU A 14 8.58 18.25 5.47
C GLU A 14 7.65 17.06 5.24
N LYS A 15 7.11 16.53 6.34
CA LYS A 15 6.16 15.42 6.30
C LYS A 15 4.88 15.87 5.62
N LYS A 16 4.38 15.05 4.70
CA LYS A 16 3.12 15.25 3.99
C LYS A 16 2.05 14.36 4.61
N PRO A 17 0.83 14.88 4.84
CA PRO A 17 -0.29 14.03 5.19
C PRO A 17 -0.67 13.14 3.99
N GLY A 18 -1.22 11.97 4.26
CA GLY A 18 -1.86 11.16 3.21
C GLY A 18 -3.02 11.94 2.59
N GLY A 19 -3.12 11.92 1.26
CA GLY A 19 -4.10 12.70 0.51
C GLY A 19 -3.58 13.98 -0.13
N GLY A 20 -2.27 14.24 -0.07
CA GLY A 20 -1.65 15.44 -0.63
C GLY A 20 -1.67 16.64 0.32
N SER A 21 -1.13 17.78 -0.15
CA SER A 21 -0.88 18.96 0.70
C SER A 21 -2.05 19.95 0.81
N ASP A 22 -3.10 19.80 -0.01
CA ASP A 22 -4.27 20.69 0.05
C ASP A 22 -5.24 20.24 1.16
N PRO A 23 -5.46 21.03 2.22
CA PRO A 23 -6.37 20.64 3.30
C PRO A 23 -7.85 20.61 2.88
N ASN A 24 -8.20 21.12 1.69
CA ASN A 24 -9.59 21.15 1.19
C ASN A 24 -9.87 20.08 0.12
N SER A 25 -8.87 19.27 -0.25
CA SER A 25 -9.00 18.24 -1.28
C SER A 25 -8.20 17.01 -0.89
N PHE A 26 -8.77 15.83 -1.09
CA PHE A 26 -8.08 14.57 -0.86
C PHE A 26 -7.66 13.95 -2.20
N ASP A 27 -6.37 13.86 -2.46
CA ASP A 27 -5.82 13.10 -3.58
C ASP A 27 -5.66 11.63 -3.19
N CYS A 28 -6.57 10.79 -3.67
CA CYS A 28 -6.53 9.34 -3.44
C CYS A 28 -5.26 8.65 -3.98
N LYS A 29 -4.46 9.28 -4.84
CA LYS A 29 -3.20 8.67 -5.29
C LYS A 29 -2.07 8.94 -4.31
N GLU A 30 -2.04 10.11 -3.67
CA GLU A 30 -0.94 10.54 -2.81
C GLU A 30 -1.07 10.02 -1.37
N THR A 31 -1.27 8.71 -1.21
CA THR A 31 -1.40 8.07 0.11
C THR A 31 -0.98 6.59 0.10
N TRP A 32 -0.74 6.06 1.31
CA TRP A 32 -0.45 4.65 1.55
C TRP A 32 -1.74 3.84 1.70
N TYR A 33 -1.84 2.74 0.96
CA TYR A 33 -2.98 1.82 1.04
C TYR A 33 -2.56 0.49 1.65
N PRO A 34 -3.25 -0.01 2.68
CA PRO A 34 -3.07 -1.38 3.12
C PRO A 34 -3.63 -2.32 2.06
N VAL A 35 -2.79 -3.21 1.53
CA VAL A 35 -3.17 -4.13 0.43
C VAL A 35 -3.30 -5.58 0.89
N HIS A 36 -2.52 -6.00 1.89
CA HIS A 36 -2.56 -7.36 2.42
C HIS A 36 -2.11 -7.41 3.88
N TYR A 37 -2.58 -8.39 4.64
CA TYR A 37 -1.89 -8.82 5.84
C TYR A 37 -0.62 -9.58 5.47
N LEU A 38 0.47 -9.34 6.21
CA LEU A 38 1.76 -9.99 5.96
C LEU A 38 1.68 -11.51 6.14
N GLU A 39 0.81 -11.98 7.04
CA GLU A 39 0.59 -13.40 7.31
C GLU A 39 -0.13 -14.14 6.17
N ASP A 40 -0.87 -13.41 5.32
CA ASP A 40 -1.59 -13.98 4.18
C ASP A 40 -0.71 -14.06 2.92
N LEU A 41 0.47 -13.43 2.93
CA LEU A 41 1.37 -13.38 1.79
C LEU A 41 2.35 -14.57 1.78
N ASP A 42 2.47 -15.21 0.63
CA ASP A 42 3.38 -16.34 0.41
C ASP A 42 4.68 -15.87 -0.24
N LYS A 43 5.79 -15.92 0.53
CA LYS A 43 7.12 -15.49 0.07
C LYS A 43 7.67 -16.30 -1.11
N SER A 44 7.05 -17.43 -1.47
CA SER A 44 7.52 -18.28 -2.56
C SER A 44 7.00 -17.89 -3.94
N LYS A 45 5.95 -17.05 -4.01
CA LYS A 45 5.28 -16.72 -5.29
C LYS A 45 4.83 -15.26 -5.36
N PRO A 46 4.72 -14.70 -6.58
CA PRO A 46 4.07 -13.41 -6.77
C PRO A 46 2.56 -13.49 -6.45
N THR A 47 1.99 -12.39 -5.98
CA THR A 47 0.58 -12.25 -5.61
C THR A 47 -0.03 -11.06 -6.37
N PRO A 48 -1.06 -11.24 -7.21
CA PRO A 48 -1.74 -10.14 -7.88
C PRO A 48 -2.63 -9.36 -6.91
N PHE A 49 -2.78 -8.06 -7.14
CA PHE A 49 -3.71 -7.19 -6.44
C PHE A 49 -4.16 -6.06 -7.37
N THR A 50 -5.36 -5.51 -7.18
CA THR A 50 -5.82 -4.32 -7.93
C THR A 50 -5.98 -3.15 -6.97
N LEU A 51 -5.16 -2.10 -7.16
CA LEU A 51 -5.17 -0.89 -6.33
C LEU A 51 -5.61 0.31 -7.16
N LEU A 52 -6.76 0.92 -6.80
CA LEU A 52 -7.34 2.07 -7.51
C LEU A 52 -7.49 1.84 -9.03
N GLY A 53 -7.86 0.61 -9.41
CA GLY A 53 -8.01 0.19 -10.81
C GLY A 53 -6.71 -0.09 -11.54
N ARG A 54 -5.57 -0.08 -10.85
CA ARG A 54 -4.25 -0.49 -11.38
C ARG A 54 -3.94 -1.90 -10.91
N ASP A 55 -3.62 -2.79 -11.84
CA ASP A 55 -3.13 -4.12 -11.50
C ASP A 55 -1.68 -4.02 -11.04
N ILE A 56 -1.39 -4.59 -9.87
CA ILE A 56 -0.07 -4.63 -9.26
C ILE A 56 0.29 -6.07 -8.88
N VAL A 57 1.59 -6.34 -8.82
CA VAL A 57 2.15 -7.60 -8.34
C VAL A 57 2.95 -7.37 -7.08
N ILE A 58 2.63 -8.10 -6.02
CA ILE A 58 3.34 -8.14 -4.74
C ILE A 58 4.22 -9.39 -4.73
N TRP A 59 5.49 -9.26 -4.35
CA TRP A 59 6.41 -10.39 -4.30
C TRP A 59 7.52 -10.18 -3.27
N TRP A 60 8.13 -11.28 -2.82
CA TRP A 60 9.21 -11.24 -1.83
C TRP A 60 10.57 -11.15 -2.51
N ASP A 61 11.26 -10.03 -2.34
CA ASP A 61 12.64 -9.84 -2.78
C ASP A 61 13.57 -10.54 -1.79
N ARG A 62 14.16 -11.66 -2.21
CA ARG A 62 15.05 -12.48 -1.39
C ARG A 62 16.39 -11.81 -1.13
N VAL A 63 16.81 -10.87 -1.99
CA VAL A 63 18.08 -10.17 -1.84
C VAL A 63 17.95 -9.04 -0.83
N ALA A 64 16.86 -8.27 -0.92
CA ALA A 64 16.57 -7.17 -0.01
C ALA A 64 15.83 -7.60 1.27
N GLU A 65 15.43 -8.88 1.37
CA GLU A 65 14.61 -9.43 2.45
C GLU A 65 13.38 -8.57 2.76
N SER A 66 12.66 -8.14 1.72
CA SER A 66 11.51 -7.24 1.84
C SER A 66 10.45 -7.49 0.78
N TRP A 67 9.20 -7.14 1.09
CA TRP A 67 8.13 -7.13 0.11
C TRP A 67 8.30 -5.99 -0.90
N ARG A 68 8.11 -6.30 -2.18
CA ARG A 68 8.14 -5.35 -3.30
C ARG A 68 6.82 -5.36 -4.04
N SER A 69 6.51 -4.24 -4.69
CA SER A 69 5.33 -4.10 -5.53
C SER A 69 5.67 -3.44 -6.85
N PHE A 70 5.17 -3.98 -7.97
CA PHE A 70 5.28 -3.41 -9.31
C PHE A 70 3.91 -3.25 -9.95
N GLU A 71 3.81 -2.43 -10.99
CA GLU A 71 2.71 -2.58 -11.95
C GLU A 71 2.77 -3.99 -12.54
N ASP A 72 1.61 -4.65 -12.65
CA ASP A 72 1.52 -6.05 -13.07
C ASP A 72 1.62 -6.21 -14.58
N GLN A 73 2.68 -5.66 -15.16
CA GLN A 73 2.85 -5.56 -16.60
C GLN A 73 4.33 -5.62 -16.98
N CYS A 74 4.73 -6.69 -17.66
CA CYS A 74 6.08 -6.81 -18.20
C CYS A 74 6.30 -5.77 -19.32
N PRO A 75 7.35 -4.93 -19.27
CA PRO A 75 7.59 -3.87 -20.25
C PRO A 75 7.89 -4.39 -21.66
N HIS A 76 8.20 -5.69 -21.81
CA HIS A 76 8.47 -6.30 -23.11
C HIS A 76 7.19 -6.50 -23.94
N ARG A 77 6.20 -7.22 -23.40
CA ARG A 77 4.97 -7.63 -24.11
C ARG A 77 3.72 -7.62 -23.24
N LEU A 78 3.74 -6.87 -22.15
CA LEU A 78 2.61 -6.62 -21.26
C LEU A 78 2.06 -7.87 -20.55
N ALA A 79 2.81 -8.97 -20.54
CA ALA A 79 2.43 -10.16 -19.78
C ALA A 79 2.35 -9.82 -18.28
N PRO A 80 1.34 -10.32 -17.56
CA PRO A 80 1.24 -10.14 -16.12
C PRO A 80 2.45 -10.80 -15.45
N LEU A 81 3.12 -10.04 -14.59
CA LEU A 81 4.27 -10.49 -13.82
C LEU A 81 3.84 -11.33 -12.61
N SER A 82 2.61 -11.15 -12.14
CA SER A 82 1.98 -11.96 -11.10
C SER A 82 1.82 -13.43 -11.49
N GLU A 83 1.72 -13.73 -12.79
CA GLU A 83 1.76 -15.10 -13.32
C GLU A 83 3.18 -15.67 -13.46
N GLY A 84 4.19 -14.87 -13.09
CA GLY A 84 5.60 -15.23 -13.12
C GLY A 84 6.06 -16.06 -11.94
N ARG A 85 7.35 -15.94 -11.62
CA ARG A 85 7.99 -16.66 -10.52
C ARG A 85 9.13 -15.84 -9.92
N ILE A 86 9.53 -16.19 -8.71
CA ILE A 86 10.77 -15.68 -8.11
C ILE A 86 11.89 -16.63 -8.52
N SER A 87 12.91 -16.13 -9.22
CA SER A 87 14.04 -16.94 -9.68
C SER A 87 14.93 -17.39 -8.50
N ASP A 88 15.86 -18.31 -8.76
CA ASP A 88 16.80 -18.79 -7.74
C ASP A 88 17.73 -17.65 -7.25
N GLU A 89 17.99 -16.66 -8.11
CA GLU A 89 18.74 -15.44 -7.79
C GLU A 89 17.90 -14.42 -6.99
N GLY A 90 16.62 -14.70 -6.76
CA GLY A 90 15.72 -13.82 -6.01
C GLY A 90 15.13 -12.67 -6.82
N LEU A 91 15.10 -12.77 -8.15
CA LEU A 91 14.51 -11.77 -9.04
C LEU A 91 13.07 -12.12 -9.41
N LEU A 92 12.25 -11.11 -9.72
CA LEU A 92 10.93 -11.38 -10.30
C LEU A 92 11.08 -11.68 -11.79
N GLU A 93 10.77 -12.91 -12.19
CA GLU A 93 10.92 -13.40 -13.55
C GLU A 93 9.56 -13.48 -14.27
N CYS A 94 9.48 -12.79 -15.41
CA CYS A 94 8.31 -12.76 -16.28
C CYS A 94 8.03 -14.15 -16.87
N PRO A 95 6.76 -14.62 -16.85
CA PRO A 95 6.42 -15.96 -17.33
C PRO A 95 6.58 -16.12 -18.84
N TYR A 96 6.57 -15.01 -19.60
CA TYR A 96 6.52 -15.09 -21.06
C TYR A 96 7.89 -15.35 -21.69
N HIS A 97 8.88 -14.50 -21.40
CA HIS A 97 10.21 -14.58 -22.03
C HIS A 97 11.35 -14.65 -21.02
N GLY A 98 11.06 -14.78 -19.73
CA GLY A 98 12.07 -14.90 -18.68
C GLY A 98 12.86 -13.62 -18.40
N TRP A 99 12.32 -12.44 -18.74
CA TRP A 99 12.93 -11.18 -18.32
C TRP A 99 12.83 -11.09 -16.80
N ALA A 100 13.94 -10.79 -16.12
CA ALA A 100 14.00 -10.77 -14.66
C ALA A 100 14.35 -9.38 -14.12
N PHE A 101 13.64 -8.97 -13.07
CA PHE A 101 13.67 -7.63 -12.51
C PHE A 101 14.15 -7.63 -11.06
N SER A 102 14.98 -6.64 -10.70
CA SER A 102 15.35 -6.36 -9.31
C SER A 102 14.16 -5.78 -8.53
N GLY A 103 14.25 -5.74 -7.19
CA GLY A 103 13.25 -5.12 -6.32
C GLY A 103 12.97 -3.64 -6.59
N ASP A 104 13.88 -2.93 -7.24
CA ASP A 104 13.70 -1.52 -7.65
C ASP A 104 13.04 -1.37 -9.03
N GLY A 105 12.84 -2.48 -9.74
CA GLY A 105 12.24 -2.55 -11.07
C GLY A 105 13.25 -2.57 -12.23
N ASP A 106 14.56 -2.57 -11.96
CA ASP A 106 15.57 -2.62 -13.01
C ASP A 106 15.59 -4.00 -13.68
N CYS A 107 15.65 -4.02 -15.01
CA CYS A 107 15.86 -5.26 -15.75
C CYS A 107 17.30 -5.72 -15.58
N LEU A 108 17.50 -6.89 -14.98
CA LEU A 108 18.84 -7.45 -14.76
C LEU A 108 19.15 -8.63 -15.68
N HIS A 109 18.13 -9.29 -16.21
CA HIS A 109 18.32 -10.45 -17.06
C HIS A 109 17.35 -10.46 -18.24
N ILE A 110 17.90 -10.65 -19.44
CA ILE A 110 17.16 -10.86 -20.69
C ILE A 110 17.75 -12.13 -21.34
N PRO A 111 17.08 -13.28 -21.25
CA PRO A 111 17.66 -14.55 -21.71
C PRO A 111 17.98 -14.56 -23.22
N GLN A 112 17.23 -13.79 -24.02
CA GLN A 112 17.42 -13.72 -25.47
C GLN A 112 18.49 -12.71 -25.89
N GLN A 113 19.14 -12.03 -24.95
CA GLN A 113 20.16 -11.04 -25.24
C GLN A 113 21.45 -11.71 -25.73
N VAL A 114 21.98 -11.24 -26.86
CA VAL A 114 23.29 -11.65 -27.36
C VAL A 114 24.41 -11.17 -26.42
N LYS A 115 25.50 -11.93 -26.37
CA LYS A 115 26.67 -11.57 -25.56
C LYS A 115 27.18 -10.17 -25.96
N GLY A 116 27.31 -9.29 -24.97
CA GLY A 116 27.73 -7.89 -25.18
C GLY A 116 26.60 -6.93 -25.58
N GLY A 117 25.35 -7.40 -25.64
CA GLY A 117 24.18 -6.53 -25.68
C GLY A 117 24.00 -5.75 -24.38
N THR A 118 23.20 -4.68 -24.44
CA THR A 118 22.97 -3.74 -23.32
C THR A 118 21.50 -3.34 -23.20
N ALA A 119 20.57 -4.13 -23.72
CA ALA A 119 19.14 -3.78 -23.75
C ALA A 119 18.54 -3.64 -22.34
N GLU A 120 19.05 -4.39 -21.38
CA GLU A 120 18.73 -4.33 -19.95
C GLU A 120 19.05 -2.96 -19.33
N THR A 121 20.01 -2.22 -19.89
CA THR A 121 20.36 -0.87 -19.41
C THR A 121 19.36 0.20 -19.84
N SER A 122 18.44 -0.14 -20.75
CA SER A 122 17.40 0.79 -21.20
C SER A 122 16.36 1.01 -20.10
N LYS A 123 16.00 2.26 -19.84
CA LYS A 123 14.85 2.58 -18.95
C LYS A 123 13.52 2.02 -19.46
N ARG A 124 13.42 1.70 -20.76
CA ARG A 124 12.25 1.01 -21.34
C ARG A 124 12.20 -0.48 -21.03
N ALA A 125 13.29 -1.04 -20.51
CA ALA A 125 13.35 -2.42 -20.07
C ALA A 125 12.94 -2.55 -18.59
N CYS A 126 12.95 -1.46 -17.80
CA CYS A 126 12.57 -1.48 -16.39
C CYS A 126 11.04 -1.56 -16.22
N VAL A 127 10.61 -2.19 -15.13
CA VAL A 127 9.20 -2.20 -14.68
C VAL A 127 8.96 -1.06 -13.69
N ALA A 128 7.74 -0.50 -13.70
CA ALA A 128 7.35 0.54 -12.75
C ALA A 128 7.20 -0.04 -11.34
N SER A 129 8.05 0.39 -10.42
CA SER A 129 8.00 -0.02 -9.01
C SER A 129 7.20 0.95 -8.14
N LEU A 130 6.32 0.38 -7.32
CA LEU A 130 5.53 1.08 -6.33
C LEU A 130 6.18 0.89 -4.94
N PRO A 131 6.41 1.96 -4.17
CA PRO A 131 6.94 1.85 -2.82
C PRO A 131 6.06 0.98 -1.93
N THR A 132 6.72 0.19 -1.09
CA THR A 132 6.11 -0.67 -0.09
C THR A 132 6.62 -0.30 1.30
N ILE A 133 5.77 -0.50 2.30
CA ILE A 133 6.19 -0.44 3.71
C ILE A 133 5.37 -1.43 4.55
N GLU A 134 6.04 -2.09 5.48
CA GLU A 134 5.41 -2.99 6.44
C GLU A 134 5.09 -2.20 7.71
N ASN A 135 3.84 -2.19 8.15
CA ASN A 135 3.47 -1.65 9.45
C ASN A 135 2.23 -2.36 10.01
N LEU A 136 2.15 -2.54 11.33
CA LEU A 136 0.98 -3.13 12.01
C LEU A 136 0.52 -4.48 11.42
N GLY A 137 1.46 -5.32 10.96
CA GLY A 137 1.15 -6.61 10.35
C GLY A 137 0.53 -6.51 8.94
N LEU A 138 0.50 -5.32 8.35
CA LEU A 138 0.00 -5.03 7.02
C LEU A 138 1.15 -4.66 6.07
N LEU A 139 1.02 -5.08 4.82
CA LEU A 139 1.76 -4.50 3.71
C LEU A 139 1.00 -3.30 3.17
N PHE A 140 1.66 -2.16 3.15
CA PHE A 140 1.18 -0.95 2.48
C PHE A 140 1.87 -0.75 1.15
N VAL A 141 1.13 -0.24 0.16
CA VAL A 141 1.64 0.19 -1.14
C VAL A 141 1.30 1.67 -1.34
N TYR A 142 2.29 2.47 -1.75
CA TYR A 142 2.07 3.87 -2.08
C TYR A 142 1.55 4.00 -3.52
N ALA A 143 0.39 4.64 -3.69
CA ALA A 143 -0.26 4.72 -5.00
C ALA A 143 0.23 5.89 -5.88
N GLY A 144 0.92 6.86 -5.28
CA GLY A 144 1.28 8.14 -5.91
C GLY A 144 2.70 8.15 -6.45
N GLU A 145 3.29 9.33 -6.54
CA GLU A 145 4.67 9.50 -7.01
C GLU A 145 5.68 8.92 -6.01
N ARG A 146 6.63 8.11 -6.51
CA ARG A 146 7.59 7.36 -5.69
C ARG A 146 8.39 8.25 -4.73
N GLU A 147 8.72 9.46 -5.14
CA GLU A 147 9.50 10.45 -4.37
C GLU A 147 8.72 11.05 -3.19
N ASN A 148 7.38 10.95 -3.22
CA ASN A 148 6.52 11.43 -2.14
C ASN A 148 6.28 10.38 -1.05
N ALA A 149 6.47 9.09 -1.36
CA ALA A 149 6.24 8.00 -0.42
C ALA A 149 7.03 8.17 0.89
N ALA A 150 8.33 8.46 0.81
CA ALA A 150 9.20 8.65 1.98
C ALA A 150 8.81 9.86 2.85
N LYS A 151 8.05 10.82 2.28
CA LYS A 151 7.56 12.01 2.98
C LYS A 151 6.15 11.84 3.50
N THR A 152 5.42 10.82 3.04
CA THR A 152 4.01 10.65 3.38
C THR A 152 3.87 9.75 4.59
N GLU A 153 3.13 10.21 5.60
CA GLU A 153 2.89 9.42 6.81
C GLU A 153 2.04 8.18 6.49
N VAL A 154 2.47 7.02 7.00
CA VAL A 154 1.70 5.78 6.93
C VAL A 154 0.57 5.86 7.95
N PRO A 155 -0.65 5.43 7.62
CA PRO A 155 -1.73 5.32 8.61
C PRO A 155 -1.34 4.39 9.75
N ILE A 156 -1.42 4.89 10.98
CA ILE A 156 -1.12 4.13 12.20
C ILE A 156 -2.34 4.08 13.12
N ILE A 157 -2.32 3.12 14.04
CA ILE A 157 -3.23 3.05 15.18
C ILE A 157 -2.35 3.23 16.42
N GLU A 158 -2.27 4.46 16.95
CA GLU A 158 -1.33 4.82 18.03
C GLU A 158 -1.36 3.82 19.21
N PRO A 159 -2.53 3.37 19.72
CA PRO A 159 -2.56 2.41 20.83
C PRO A 159 -1.95 1.04 20.49
N LEU A 160 -1.99 0.63 19.21
CA LEU A 160 -1.37 -0.62 18.76
C LEU A 160 0.16 -0.46 18.60
N GLU A 161 0.65 0.72 18.23
CA GLU A 161 2.10 0.97 18.17
C GLU A 161 2.72 1.08 19.57
N GLU A 162 2.03 1.74 20.51
CA GLU A 162 2.54 1.93 21.87
C GLU A 162 2.59 0.63 22.71
N SER A 163 1.63 -0.26 22.51
CA SER A 163 1.55 -1.52 23.28
C SER A 163 1.02 -2.68 22.44
N PRO A 164 1.82 -3.23 21.50
CA PRO A 164 1.36 -4.30 20.60
C PRO A 164 0.82 -5.53 21.33
N GLU A 165 1.45 -5.92 22.45
CA GLU A 165 1.03 -7.07 23.27
C GLU A 165 -0.17 -6.79 24.18
N GLY A 166 -0.59 -5.52 24.31
CA GLY A 166 -1.72 -5.11 25.14
C GLY A 166 -3.09 -5.35 24.52
N TRP A 167 -3.14 -5.78 23.24
CA TRP A 167 -4.37 -5.87 22.46
C TRP A 167 -4.58 -7.27 21.87
N VAL A 168 -5.85 -7.67 21.79
CA VAL A 168 -6.27 -8.78 20.95
C VAL A 168 -6.70 -8.20 19.61
N VAL A 169 -5.97 -8.54 18.56
CA VAL A 169 -6.24 -8.08 17.19
C VAL A 169 -6.94 -9.20 16.40
N ILE A 170 -8.03 -8.84 15.73
CA ILE A 170 -8.75 -9.75 14.82
C ILE A 170 -8.68 -9.17 13.42
N ASN A 171 -7.95 -9.86 12.55
CA ASN A 171 -7.74 -9.47 11.16
C ASN A 171 -8.88 -9.99 10.28
N THR A 172 -9.33 -9.19 9.32
CA THR A 172 -10.34 -9.61 8.32
C THR A 172 -10.13 -8.84 7.04
N PHE A 173 -9.93 -9.57 5.94
CA PHE A 173 -9.88 -9.02 4.60
C PHE A 173 -11.12 -9.48 3.82
N ARG A 174 -11.81 -8.56 3.15
CA ARG A 174 -12.97 -8.87 2.29
C ARG A 174 -12.98 -7.99 1.06
N ASP A 175 -13.10 -8.63 -0.09
CA ASP A 175 -13.48 -7.96 -1.33
C ASP A 175 -15.00 -7.82 -1.38
N VAL A 176 -15.48 -6.61 -1.66
CA VAL A 176 -16.89 -6.24 -1.66
C VAL A 176 -17.22 -5.48 -2.95
N PRO A 177 -18.34 -5.78 -3.62
CA PRO A 177 -18.63 -5.26 -4.95
C PRO A 177 -19.24 -3.84 -4.91
N TYR A 178 -18.60 -2.91 -4.21
CA TYR A 178 -18.97 -1.50 -4.12
C TYR A 178 -17.75 -0.65 -3.76
N ASP A 179 -17.84 0.66 -4.01
CA ASP A 179 -16.73 1.57 -3.78
C ASP A 179 -16.51 1.89 -2.28
N ALA A 180 -15.30 2.38 -1.98
CA ALA A 180 -14.89 2.70 -0.62
C ALA A 180 -15.70 3.83 0.02
N LEU A 181 -16.23 4.79 -0.75
CA LEU A 181 -17.05 5.88 -0.21
C LEU A 181 -18.42 5.34 0.22
N THR A 182 -19.03 4.46 -0.57
CA THR A 182 -20.27 3.76 -0.18
C THR A 182 -20.08 2.97 1.13
N LEU A 183 -18.95 2.29 1.30
CA LEU A 183 -18.63 1.61 2.57
C LEU A 183 -18.47 2.61 3.72
N LEU A 184 -17.76 3.71 3.49
CA LEU A 184 -17.54 4.73 4.50
C LEU A 184 -18.86 5.39 4.94
N GLU A 185 -19.75 5.70 3.99
CA GLU A 185 -21.10 6.21 4.30
C GLU A 185 -21.89 5.23 5.15
N ASN A 186 -21.81 3.92 4.86
CA ASN A 186 -22.43 2.90 5.69
C ASN A 186 -21.88 2.89 7.12
N ILE A 187 -20.56 2.98 7.29
CA ILE A 187 -19.91 3.00 8.61
C ILE A 187 -20.30 4.26 9.40
N LEU A 188 -20.38 5.40 8.72
CA LEU A 188 -20.67 6.71 9.34
C LEU A 188 -22.15 6.95 9.64
N ASP A 189 -23.07 6.14 9.12
CA ASP A 189 -24.50 6.26 9.40
C ASP A 189 -24.93 5.39 10.60
N PRO A 190 -25.07 5.94 11.82
CA PRO A 190 -25.53 5.15 12.96
C PRO A 190 -27.00 4.70 12.87
N SER A 191 -27.79 5.22 11.92
CA SER A 191 -29.22 4.91 11.81
C SER A 191 -29.48 3.43 11.49
N HIS A 192 -28.58 2.81 10.71
CA HIS A 192 -28.71 1.42 10.32
C HIS A 192 -28.43 0.44 11.47
N VAL A 193 -27.72 0.88 12.53
CA VAL A 193 -27.15 -0.03 13.53
C VAL A 193 -28.22 -0.83 14.27
N SER A 194 -29.24 -0.14 14.79
CA SER A 194 -30.32 -0.81 15.52
C SER A 194 -31.17 -1.71 14.62
N PHE A 195 -31.27 -1.40 13.32
CA PHE A 195 -32.19 -2.07 12.41
C PHE A 195 -31.55 -3.27 11.68
N THR A 196 -30.43 -3.03 10.99
CA THR A 196 -29.74 -3.99 10.13
C THR A 196 -28.97 -5.03 10.95
N HIS A 197 -28.41 -4.63 12.10
CA HIS A 197 -27.64 -5.53 12.99
C HIS A 197 -28.49 -6.17 14.09
N HIS A 198 -29.78 -6.42 13.82
CA HIS A 198 -30.68 -7.03 14.80
C HIS A 198 -30.20 -8.42 15.24
N LYS A 199 -30.10 -8.63 16.56
CA LYS A 199 -29.61 -9.86 17.19
C LYS A 199 -28.11 -10.12 17.02
N THR A 200 -27.35 -9.16 16.46
CA THR A 200 -25.89 -9.17 16.51
C THR A 200 -25.42 -8.09 17.48
N VAL A 201 -25.23 -6.85 17.00
CA VAL A 201 -24.80 -5.70 17.80
C VAL A 201 -25.92 -4.68 18.04
N GLY A 202 -27.11 -4.90 17.47
CA GLY A 202 -28.26 -3.98 17.56
C GLY A 202 -29.59 -4.64 17.94
N ASN A 203 -30.56 -3.80 18.29
CA ASN A 203 -31.94 -4.19 18.58
C ASN A 203 -32.94 -3.28 17.85
N ARG A 204 -33.80 -3.85 17.00
CA ARG A 204 -34.79 -3.10 16.21
C ARG A 204 -35.74 -2.25 17.04
N ALA A 205 -36.02 -2.66 18.27
CA ALA A 205 -36.85 -1.88 19.19
C ALA A 205 -36.22 -0.52 19.56
N ASN A 206 -34.90 -0.37 19.38
CA ASN A 206 -34.16 0.87 19.65
C ASN A 206 -34.06 1.79 18.43
N ALA A 207 -34.59 1.38 17.26
CA ALA A 207 -34.58 2.23 16.08
C ALA A 207 -35.44 3.48 16.34
N ALA A 208 -34.82 4.65 16.24
CA ALA A 208 -35.45 5.94 16.52
C ALA A 208 -34.82 7.04 15.64
N ALA A 209 -35.50 8.19 15.57
CA ALA A 209 -34.96 9.35 14.88
C ALA A 209 -33.66 9.83 15.54
N LEU A 210 -32.59 9.94 14.75
CA LEU A 210 -31.32 10.50 15.19
C LEU A 210 -31.33 12.01 15.01
N ARG A 211 -31.00 12.74 16.08
CA ARG A 211 -30.71 14.17 15.98
C ARG A 211 -29.22 14.35 15.77
N LEU A 212 -28.84 14.73 14.56
CA LEU A 212 -27.48 15.15 14.25
C LEU A 212 -27.40 16.66 14.47
N GLU A 213 -26.60 17.10 15.42
CA GLU A 213 -26.26 18.52 15.52
C GLU A 213 -25.10 18.80 14.55
N PRO A 214 -25.21 19.80 13.67
CA PRO A 214 -24.07 20.20 12.86
C PRO A 214 -22.94 20.65 13.79
N PRO A 215 -21.67 20.32 13.48
CA PRO A 215 -20.54 20.75 14.29
C PRO A 215 -20.58 22.28 14.42
N ARG A 216 -20.60 22.77 15.66
CA ARG A 216 -20.60 24.22 15.93
C ARG A 216 -19.38 24.83 15.25
N ASN A 217 -19.61 25.83 14.41
CA ASN A 217 -18.55 26.50 13.68
C ASN A 217 -17.61 27.15 14.71
N ARG A 218 -16.30 26.88 14.64
CA ARG A 218 -15.31 27.51 15.54
C ARG A 218 -15.30 29.05 15.44
N ARG A 219 -15.95 29.62 14.41
CA ARG A 219 -16.11 31.06 14.18
C ARG A 219 -17.22 31.73 15.00
N ASP A 220 -18.06 30.95 15.69
CA ASP A 220 -19.18 31.49 16.49
C ASP A 220 -18.80 31.78 17.95
N LYS A 221 -17.50 31.73 18.29
CA LYS A 221 -16.97 32.20 19.58
C LYS A 221 -16.34 33.58 19.40
N ASN A 222 -17.17 34.60 19.28
CA ASN A 222 -16.82 35.99 19.56
C ASN A 222 -17.71 36.50 20.70
#